data_AF-A0AAX3FQ37-F1
#
_entry.id   AF-A0AAX3FQ37-F1
#
_cell.length_a   1.000
_cell.length_b   1.000
_cell.length_c   1.000
_cell.angle_alpha   90.00
_cell.angle_beta   90.00
_cell.angle_gamma   90.00
#
_symmetry.space_group_name_H-M   'P 1'
#
loop_
_entity.id
_entity.type
_entity.pdbx_description
1 polymer ?
#
loop_
_entity_poly.entity_id
_entity_poly.type
_entity_poly.pdbx_seq_one_letter_code
_entity_poly.pdbx_strand_id
1 'polypeptide(L)'
;MPITDPVAFHTDFLGKQAQGFEDGATGLKTKLDEALTKLHADPSDPTLLAAYQAAFSSYNVFRNVATNTIKGFKEIDTAIVSAAR
;
A
#
# COMPACT_ATOMS: atom_id res chain seq x y z
N MET A 1 -4.93 -18.67 -7.17
CA MET A 1 -5.81 -17.92 -8.09
C MET A 1 -5.18 -16.56 -8.28
N PRO A 2 -4.87 -16.10 -9.51
CA PRO A 2 -4.49 -14.71 -9.70
C PRO A 2 -5.75 -13.88 -9.40
N ILE A 3 -5.62 -12.84 -8.58
CA ILE A 3 -6.70 -11.88 -8.33
C ILE A 3 -6.83 -11.07 -9.62
N THR A 4 -7.85 -11.36 -10.44
CA THR A 4 -8.02 -10.77 -11.78
C THR A 4 -8.96 -9.57 -11.82
N ASP A 5 -9.45 -9.08 -10.68
CA ASP A 5 -10.24 -7.84 -10.66
C ASP A 5 -9.33 -6.65 -10.37
N PRO A 6 -9.00 -5.82 -11.39
CA PRO A 6 -8.33 -4.56 -11.13
C PRO A 6 -9.24 -3.71 -10.25
N VAL A 7 -8.69 -3.20 -9.15
CA VAL A 7 -9.40 -2.26 -8.29
C VAL A 7 -9.67 -1.00 -9.10
N ALA A 8 -10.90 -0.86 -9.59
CA ALA A 8 -11.31 0.32 -10.35
C ALA A 8 -11.65 1.44 -9.36
N PHE A 9 -10.70 2.34 -9.12
CA PHE A 9 -10.95 3.53 -8.33
C PHE A 9 -11.80 4.53 -9.13
N HIS A 10 -12.57 5.34 -8.40
CA HIS A 10 -13.35 6.41 -8.98
C HIS A 10 -12.41 7.46 -9.63
N THR A 11 -12.88 8.21 -10.64
CA THR A 11 -12.01 9.17 -11.34
C THR A 11 -11.90 10.53 -10.65
N ASP A 12 -12.49 10.67 -9.46
CA ASP A 12 -12.42 11.87 -8.64
C ASP A 12 -11.05 12.01 -7.95
N PHE A 13 -10.88 13.08 -7.17
CA PHE A 13 -9.63 13.35 -6.47
C PHE A 13 -9.22 12.19 -5.55
N LEU A 14 -10.14 11.64 -4.76
CA LEU A 14 -9.84 10.56 -3.82
C LEU A 14 -9.45 9.27 -4.55
N GLY A 15 -10.15 8.93 -5.62
CA GLY A 15 -9.83 7.74 -6.40
C GLY A 15 -8.51 7.86 -7.17
N LYS A 16 -8.13 9.06 -7.65
CA LYS A 16 -6.78 9.30 -8.20
C LYS A 16 -5.69 9.14 -7.15
N GLN A 17 -5.89 9.65 -5.93
CA GLN A 17 -4.91 9.43 -4.85
C GLN A 17 -4.84 7.96 -4.43
N ALA A 18 -5.98 7.27 -4.38
CA ALA A 18 -6.02 5.84 -4.11
C ALA A 18 -5.24 5.03 -5.16
N GLN A 19 -5.42 5.34 -6.45
CA GLN A 19 -4.64 4.72 -7.53
C GLN A 19 -3.13 4.95 -7.35
N GLY A 20 -2.70 6.17 -7.07
CA GLY A 20 -1.27 6.46 -6.85
C GLY A 20 -0.67 5.71 -5.66
N PHE A 21 -1.43 5.52 -4.58
CA PHE A 21 -1.02 4.66 -3.48
C PHE A 21 -0.96 3.18 -3.89
N GLU A 22 -1.86 2.72 -4.74
CA GLU A 22 -1.89 1.32 -5.18
C GLU A 22 -0.74 0.97 -6.12
N ASP A 23 -0.38 1.89 -7.00
CA ASP A 23 0.82 1.76 -7.85
C ASP A 23 2.09 1.71 -6.98
N GLY A 24 2.19 2.58 -5.97
CA GLY A 24 3.32 2.61 -5.04
C GLY A 24 3.45 1.33 -4.20
N ALA A 25 2.33 0.77 -3.75
CA ALA A 25 2.37 -0.47 -2.98
C ALA A 25 2.61 -1.71 -3.83
N THR A 26 2.18 -1.72 -5.08
CA THR A 26 2.53 -2.81 -6.02
C THR A 26 4.05 -2.98 -6.08
N GLY A 27 4.80 -1.87 -6.14
CA GLY A 27 6.26 -1.91 -6.12
C GLY A 27 6.84 -2.47 -4.82
N LEU A 28 6.32 -2.04 -3.65
CA LEU A 28 6.76 -2.56 -2.35
C LEU A 28 6.38 -4.03 -2.15
N LYS A 29 5.20 -4.43 -2.62
CA LYS A 29 4.71 -5.81 -2.57
C LYS A 29 5.55 -6.73 -3.44
N THR A 30 5.95 -6.28 -4.63
CA THR A 30 6.86 -7.02 -5.51
C THR A 30 8.19 -7.29 -4.80
N LYS A 31 8.80 -6.27 -4.18
CA LYS A 31 10.04 -6.44 -3.40
C LYS A 31 9.87 -7.37 -2.19
N LEU A 32 8.73 -7.29 -1.50
CA LEU A 32 8.39 -8.19 -0.40
C LEU A 32 8.30 -9.65 -0.89
N ASP A 33 7.62 -9.89 -2.02
CA ASP A 33 7.45 -11.22 -2.60
C ASP A 33 8.77 -11.80 -3.12
N GLU A 34 9.63 -10.97 -3.70
CA GLU A 34 10.99 -11.37 -4.09
C GLU A 34 11.84 -11.74 -2.87
N ALA A 35 11.78 -10.95 -1.80
CA ALA A 35 12.50 -11.24 -0.55
C ALA A 35 11.98 -12.53 0.10
N LEU A 36 10.66 -12.74 0.09
CA LEU A 36 10.02 -13.96 0.58
C LEU A 36 10.46 -15.18 -0.25
N THR A 37 10.50 -15.04 -1.58
CA THR A 37 10.94 -16.12 -2.48
C THR A 37 12.39 -16.51 -2.21
N LYS A 38 13.28 -15.53 -2.01
CA LYS A 38 14.69 -15.78 -1.64
C LYS A 38 14.80 -16.46 -0.28
N LEU A 39 14.07 -15.98 0.72
CA LEU A 39 14.03 -16.58 2.05
C LEU A 39 13.48 -18.02 2.04
N HIS A 40 12.51 -18.32 1.18
CA HIS A 40 12.03 -19.70 1.02
C HIS A 40 13.08 -20.64 0.43
N ALA A 41 13.95 -20.13 -0.45
CA ALA A 41 15.03 -20.91 -1.05
C ALA A 41 16.16 -21.21 -0.05
N ASP A 42 16.44 -20.29 0.88
CA ASP A 42 17.35 -20.50 2.01
C ASP A 42 16.80 -19.88 3.30
N PRO A 43 15.97 -20.64 4.05
CA PRO A 43 15.35 -20.16 5.29
C PRO A 43 16.34 -19.96 6.44
N SER A 44 17.57 -20.45 6.29
CA SER A 44 18.58 -20.41 7.34
C SER A 44 19.49 -19.19 7.26
N ASP A 45 19.46 -18.43 6.16
CA ASP A 45 20.26 -17.21 6.00
C ASP A 45 19.63 -16.03 6.77
N PRO A 46 20.28 -15.54 7.85
CA PRO A 46 19.78 -14.42 8.64
C PRO A 46 19.74 -13.11 7.84
N THR A 47 20.51 -12.99 6.76
CA THR A 47 20.51 -11.83 5.86
C THR A 47 19.21 -11.76 5.06
N LEU A 48 18.74 -12.90 4.57
CA LEU A 48 17.47 -13.00 3.83
C LEU A 48 16.28 -12.74 4.74
N LEU A 49 16.35 -13.22 5.99
CA LEU A 49 15.33 -12.94 6.99
C LEU A 49 15.26 -11.44 7.31
N ALA A 50 16.40 -10.79 7.53
CA ALA A 50 16.48 -9.35 7.77
C ALA A 50 15.95 -8.54 6.58
N ALA A 51 16.29 -8.93 5.35
CA ALA A 51 15.80 -8.28 4.13
C ALA A 51 14.27 -8.41 3.99
N TYR A 52 13.71 -9.60 4.24
CA TYR A 52 12.26 -9.80 4.25
C TYR A 52 11.57 -8.95 5.32
N GLN A 53 12.09 -8.93 6.55
CA GLN A 53 11.53 -8.14 7.65
C GLN A 53 11.55 -6.63 7.35
N ALA A 54 12.62 -6.12 6.75
CA ALA A 54 12.72 -4.72 6.33
C ALA A 54 11.70 -4.37 5.22
N ALA A 55 11.55 -5.25 4.23
CA ALA A 55 10.56 -5.08 3.17
C ALA A 55 9.12 -5.13 3.72
N PHE A 56 8.85 -6.06 4.63
CA PHE A 56 7.54 -6.22 5.27
C PHE A 56 7.16 -5.01 6.12
N SER A 57 8.10 -4.51 6.93
CA SER A 57 7.91 -3.29 7.71
C SER A 57 7.60 -2.09 6.82
N SER A 58 8.38 -1.90 5.74
CA SER A 58 8.18 -0.82 4.77
C SER A 58 6.82 -0.89 4.10
N TYR A 59 6.39 -2.09 3.67
CA TYR A 59 5.08 -2.31 3.07
C TYR A 59 3.94 -1.96 4.05
N ASN A 60 4.03 -2.42 5.29
CA ASN A 60 3.00 -2.13 6.31
C ASN A 60 2.90 -0.64 6.64
N VAL A 61 4.04 0.04 6.83
CA VAL A 61 4.07 1.48 7.08
C VAL A 61 3.42 2.22 5.91
N PHE A 62 3.79 1.87 4.68
CA PHE A 62 3.23 2.51 3.49
C PHE A 62 1.70 2.32 3.39
N ARG A 63 1.18 1.12 3.63
CA ARG A 63 -0.26 0.83 3.63
C ARG A 63 -1.01 1.60 4.72
N ASN A 64 -0.41 1.72 5.90
CA ASN A 64 -0.98 2.50 7.00
C ASN A 64 -1.04 3.99 6.66
N VAL A 65 0.06 4.55 6.13
CA VAL A 65 0.12 5.95 5.68
C VAL A 65 -0.91 6.23 4.59
N ALA A 66 -0.99 5.37 3.56
CA ALA A 66 -1.96 5.50 2.47
C ALA A 66 -3.40 5.62 2.98
N THR A 67 -3.80 4.72 3.90
CA THR A 67 -5.15 4.72 4.47
C THR A 67 -5.42 5.99 5.29
N ASN A 68 -4.45 6.43 6.09
CA ASN A 68 -4.61 7.64 6.91
C ASN A 68 -4.68 8.91 6.07
N THR A 69 -3.93 8.98 4.96
CA THR A 69 -3.98 10.12 4.04
C THR A 69 -5.35 10.21 3.33
N ILE A 70 -5.88 9.11 2.81
CA ILE A 70 -7.22 9.10 2.17
C ILE A 70 -8.30 9.49 3.19
N LYS A 71 -8.20 8.97 4.42
CA LYS A 71 -9.12 9.34 5.50
C LYS A 71 -9.07 10.85 5.78
N GLY A 72 -7.87 11.43 5.88
CA GLY A 72 -7.70 12.87 6.10
C GLY A 72 -8.33 13.72 5.00
N PHE A 73 -8.16 13.35 3.73
CA PHE A 73 -8.83 14.05 2.62
C PHE A 73 -10.35 13.99 2.71
N LYS A 74 -10.91 12.81 3.00
CA LYS A 74 -12.37 12.64 3.19
C LYS A 74 -12.91 13.51 4.33
N GLU A 75 -12.16 13.63 5.43
CA GLU A 75 -12.56 14.47 6.58
C GLU A 75 -12.57 15.95 6.22
N ILE A 76 -11.57 16.43 5.47
CA ILE A 76 -11.51 17.81 4.95
C ILE A 76 -12.70 18.08 4.02
N ASP A 77 -12.99 17.18 3.07
CA ASP A 77 -14.12 17.33 2.15
C ASP A 77 -15.45 17.43 2.91
N THR A 78 -15.63 16.58 3.93
CA THR A 78 -16.82 16.59 4.79
C THR A 78 -16.94 17.91 5.56
N ALA A 79 -15.83 18.44 6.09
CA ALA A 79 -15.81 19.70 6.80
C ALA A 79 -16.16 20.89 5.89
N ILE A 80 -15.64 20.93 4.65
CA ILE A 80 -15.98 21.96 3.66
C ILE A 80 -17.48 21.93 3.33
N VAL A 81 -18.03 20.73 3.06
CA VAL A 81 -19.47 20.57 2.77
C VAL A 81 -20.32 20.99 3.97
N SER A 82 -19.89 20.66 5.19
CA SER A 82 -20.60 21.05 6.41
C SER A 82 -20.56 22.55 6.68
N ALA A 83 -19.47 23.24 6.34
CA ALA A 83 -19.32 24.68 6.54
C ALA A 83 -20.06 25.52 5.48
N ALA A 84 -20.37 24.93 4.32
CA ALA A 84 -21.13 25.55 3.25
C ALA A 84 -22.67 25.39 3.41
N ARG A 85 -23.12 24.70 4.46
CA ARG A 85 -24.53 24.63 4.89
C ARG A 85 -24.81 25.69 5.93
#